data_AF-A0A2S5LAT7-F1
#
_entry.id   AF-A0A2S5LAT7-F1
#
_cell.length_a   1.000
_cell.length_b   1.000
_cell.length_c   1.000
_cell.angle_alpha   90.00
_cell.angle_beta   90.00
_cell.angle_gamma   90.00
#
_symmetry.space_group_name_H-M   'P 1'
#
loop_
_entity.id
_entity.type
_entity.pdbx_description
1 polymer ?
#
loop_
_entity_poly.entity_id
_entity_poly.type
_entity_poly.pdbx_seq_one_letter_code
_entity_poly.pdbx_strand_id
1 'polypeptide(L)' 'MKKIIPINAEANFVSAKPINTTSPVLGDATLSGLTNPPPLSLYIHIPWCVKKCPYCDFNSHESRTDIPEKRYVAALIADL' A
#
# COMPACT_ATOMS: atom_id res chain seq x y z
N MET A 1 -7.11 -7.77 -30.37
CA MET A 1 -8.25 -7.02 -29.79
C MET A 1 -7.80 -6.36 -28.49
N LYS A 2 -7.63 -5.03 -28.48
CA LYS A 2 -7.22 -4.29 -27.27
C LYS A 2 -8.44 -4.11 -26.38
N LYS A 3 -8.53 -4.85 -25.27
CA LYS A 3 -9.46 -4.51 -24.18
C LYS A 3 -8.92 -3.24 -23.52
N ILE A 4 -9.50 -2.11 -23.86
CA ILE A 4 -9.26 -0.82 -23.21
C ILE A 4 -10.05 -0.87 -21.90
N ILE A 5 -9.34 -0.90 -20.77
CA ILE A 5 -9.96 -0.66 -19.47
C ILE A 5 -10.06 0.87 -19.34
N PRO A 6 -11.26 1.45 -19.26
CA PRO A 6 -11.40 2.89 -19.06
C PRO A 6 -10.90 3.23 -17.66
N ILE A 7 -9.84 4.03 -17.57
CA ILE A 7 -9.45 4.67 -16.31
C ILE A 7 -10.36 5.88 -16.17
N ASN A 8 -11.46 5.71 -15.45
CA ASN A 8 -12.33 6.82 -15.10
C ASN A 8 -11.53 7.75 -14.18
N ALA A 9 -11.35 9.01 -14.58
CA ALA A 9 -10.71 10.03 -13.74
C ALA A 9 -11.50 10.34 -12.44
N GLU A 10 -12.65 9.69 -12.26
CA GLU A 10 -13.47 9.68 -11.05
C GLU A 10 -13.06 8.58 -10.06
N ALA A 11 -11.81 8.11 -10.11
CA ALA A 11 -11.19 7.72 -8.85
C ALA A 11 -11.25 8.98 -7.98
N ASN A 12 -12.31 9.08 -7.17
CA ASN A 12 -12.41 9.98 -6.05
C ASN A 12 -11.17 9.72 -5.20
N PHE A 13 -10.05 10.37 -5.54
CA PHE A 13 -9.03 10.73 -4.59
C PHE A 13 -9.79 11.62 -3.63
N VAL A 14 -10.40 10.97 -2.63
CA VAL A 14 -10.96 11.63 -1.47
C VAL A 14 -9.85 12.57 -1.04
N SER A 15 -10.11 13.87 -1.27
CA SER A 15 -9.29 14.98 -0.76
C SER A 15 -8.71 14.51 0.55
N ALA A 16 -7.37 14.36 0.60
CA ALA A 16 -6.68 13.65 1.66
C ALA A 16 -7.42 13.89 2.96
N LYS A 17 -8.13 12.86 3.45
CA LYS A 17 -8.97 12.99 4.64
C LYS A 17 -8.08 13.66 5.68
N PRO A 18 -8.51 14.78 6.32
CA PRO A 18 -7.64 15.52 7.22
C PRO A 18 -7.00 14.51 8.17
N ILE A 19 -5.68 14.59 8.31
CA ILE A 19 -4.91 13.74 9.21
C ILE A 19 -5.70 13.69 10.51
N ASN A 20 -6.04 12.49 10.99
CA ASN A 20 -6.82 12.34 12.20
C ASN A 20 -5.97 12.82 13.39
N THR A 21 -6.03 14.12 13.70
CA THR A 21 -5.29 14.77 14.80
C THR A 21 -5.76 14.29 16.17
N THR A 22 -6.85 13.53 16.22
CA THR A 22 -7.44 12.93 17.42
C THR A 22 -7.08 11.46 17.62
N SER A 23 -6.28 10.85 16.73
CA SER A 23 -5.64 9.57 17.08
C SER A 23 -4.78 9.81 18.33
N PRO A 24 -4.90 9.00 19.40
CA PRO A 24 -4.21 9.27 20.64
C PRO A 24 -2.70 9.18 20.40
N VAL A 25 -2.05 10.34 20.27
CA VAL A 25 -0.58 10.45 20.24
C VAL A 25 0.00 10.39 21.67
N LEU A 26 -0.87 10.40 22.69
CA LEU A 26 -0.48 10.14 24.08
C LEU A 26 -0.20 8.64 24.27
N GLY A 27 1.05 8.25 24.05
CA GLY A 27 1.70 7.13 24.72
C GLY A 27 2.88 7.68 25.50
N ASP A 28 2.95 7.42 26.81
CA ASP A 28 3.86 8.11 27.74
C ASP A 28 5.36 7.92 27.45
N ALA A 29 5.73 6.89 26.67
CA ALA A 29 7.01 6.76 26.00
C ALA A 29 6.92 5.59 25.01
N THR A 30 7.40 5.79 23.79
CA THR A 30 7.68 4.66 22.88
C THR A 30 9.01 4.00 23.24
N LEU A 31 9.24 2.74 22.86
CA LEU A 31 10.54 2.05 23.07
C LEU A 31 11.73 2.81 22.46
N SER A 32 11.48 3.75 21.53
CA SER A 32 12.49 4.65 20.96
C SER A 32 12.76 5.91 21.80
N GLY A 33 12.05 6.12 22.92
CA GLY A 33 12.18 7.29 23.78
C GLY A 33 11.51 8.56 23.25
N LEU A 34 10.71 8.46 22.17
CA LEU A 34 9.97 9.59 21.63
C LEU A 34 8.70 9.84 22.45
N THR A 35 8.53 11.07 22.93
CA THR A 35 7.35 11.56 23.68
C THR A 35 6.21 12.04 22.77
N ASN A 36 6.50 12.24 21.48
CA ASN A 36 5.53 12.56 20.44
C ASN A 36 6.02 11.94 19.11
N PRO A 37 5.86 10.62 18.92
CA PRO A 37 6.37 9.96 17.74
C PRO A 37 5.69 10.53 16.47
N PRO A 38 6.39 10.54 15.32
CA PRO A 38 5.75 10.90 14.07
C PRO A 38 4.56 9.97 13.79
N PRO A 39 3.55 10.43 13.02
CA PRO A 39 2.41 9.60 12.65
C PRO A 39 2.86 8.25 12.07
N LEU A 40 2.26 7.16 12.53
CA LEU A 40 2.52 5.83 11.99
C LEU A 40 2.13 5.80 10.50
N SER A 41 3.03 5.28 9.67
CA SER A 41 2.77 5.03 8.24
C SER A 41 3.19 3.60 7.89
N LEU A 42 2.50 3.01 6.93
CA LEU A 42 2.76 1.64 6.47
C LEU A 42 2.95 1.64 4.95
N TYR A 43 4.08 1.09 4.50
CA TYR A 43 4.36 0.82 3.10
C TYR A 43 4.20 -0.68 2.83
N ILE A 44 3.41 -1.05 1.83
CA ILE A 44 3.24 -2.43 1.39
C ILE A 44 3.64 -2.51 -0.08
N HIS A 45 4.53 -3.43 -0.40
CA HIS A 45 5.01 -3.64 -1.76
C HIS A 45 4.18 -4.70 -2.49
N ILE A 46 3.46 -4.35 -3.57
CA ILE A 46 2.69 -5.35 -4.34
C ILE A 46 3.49 -5.75 -5.60
N PRO A 47 4.04 -6.98 -5.68
CA PRO A 47 5.00 -7.36 -6.73
C PRO A 47 4.36 -7.82 -8.04
N TRP A 48 3.04 -7.74 -8.21
CA TRP A 48 2.34 -8.23 -9.40
C TRP A 48 1.63 -7.12 -10.18
N CYS A 49 1.63 -7.24 -11.49
CA CYS A 49 0.88 -6.39 -12.42
C CYS A 49 0.09 -7.26 -13.40
N VAL A 50 -1.04 -6.75 -13.90
CA VAL A 50 -1.80 -7.42 -14.98
C VAL A 50 -0.98 -7.45 -16.28
N LYS A 51 -0.18 -6.40 -16.52
CA LYS A 51 0.75 -6.29 -17.63
C LYS A 51 1.92 -5.41 -17.22
N LYS A 52 3.15 -5.75 -17.60
CA LYS A 52 4.30 -4.86 -17.38
C LYS A 52 4.39 -3.81 -18.49
N CYS A 53 4.39 -2.52 -18.12
CA CYS A 53 4.55 -1.42 -19.07
C CYS A 53 6.01 -1.31 -19.55
N PRO A 54 6.27 -0.84 -20.79
CA PRO A 54 7.62 -0.80 -21.36
C PRO A 54 8.58 0.16 -20.65
N TYR A 55 8.05 1.06 -19.83
CA TYR A 55 8.80 2.01 -19.00
C TYR A 55 8.65 1.73 -17.49
N CYS A 56 8.10 0.57 -17.13
CA CYS A 56 7.87 0.23 -15.72
C CYS A 56 9.20 -0.10 -15.02
N ASP A 57 9.62 0.75 -14.09
CA ASP A 57 10.78 0.56 -13.20
C ASP A 57 10.39 0.12 -11.78
N PHE A 58 9.10 -0.15 -11.54
CA PHE A 58 8.70 -0.77 -10.29
C PHE A 58 9.23 -2.21 -10.23
N ASN A 59 9.59 -2.65 -9.03
CA ASN A 59 9.92 -4.04 -8.74
C ASN A 59 8.64 -4.90 -8.80
N SER A 60 8.09 -5.08 -9.98
CA SER A 60 6.88 -5.84 -10.22
C SER A 60 7.00 -6.72 -11.45
N HIS A 61 6.19 -7.77 -11.49
CA HIS A 61 6.18 -8.76 -12.55
C HIS A 61 4.77 -8.97 -13.09
N GLU A 62 4.67 -9.22 -14.39
CA GLU A 62 3.39 -9.59 -14.98
C GLU A 62 2.95 -10.96 -14.45
N SER A 63 1.75 -11.02 -13.86
CA SER A 63 1.20 -12.28 -13.38
C SER A 63 0.68 -13.11 -14.54
N ARG A 64 1.42 -14.16 -14.92
CA ARG A 64 1.03 -15.10 -15.98
C ARG A 64 0.13 -16.24 -15.48
N THR A 65 0.03 -16.39 -14.16
CA THR A 65 -0.80 -17.37 -13.46
C THR A 65 -1.62 -16.67 -12.39
N ASP A 66 -2.47 -17.43 -11.69
CA ASP A 66 -3.17 -16.92 -10.52
C ASP A 66 -2.18 -16.40 -9.46
N ILE A 67 -2.53 -15.27 -8.86
CA ILE A 67 -1.76 -14.63 -7.79
C ILE A 67 -2.01 -15.40 -6.49
N PRO A 68 -0.96 -15.81 -5.76
CA PRO A 68 -1.11 -16.54 -4.50
C PRO A 68 -1.45 -15.59 -3.33
N GLU A 69 -2.55 -14.83 -3.46
CA GLU A 69 -2.96 -13.75 -2.55
C GLU A 69 -2.98 -14.20 -1.09
N LYS A 70 -3.62 -15.33 -0.78
CA LYS A 70 -3.71 -15.86 0.59
C LYS A 70 -2.35 -16.11 1.21
N ARG A 71 -1.42 -16.70 0.45
CA ARG A 71 -0.05 -16.97 0.93
C ARG A 71 0.72 -15.68 1.13
N TYR A 72 0.53 -14.70 0.24
CA TYR A 72 1.18 -13.40 0.33
C TYR A 72 0.72 -12.63 1.57
N VAL A 73 -0.59 -12.54 1.79
CA VAL A 73 -1.16 -11.88 2.98
C VAL A 73 -0.73 -12.58 4.27
N ALA A 74 -0.73 -13.92 4.29
CA ALA A 74 -0.26 -14.67 5.45
C ALA A 74 1.23 -14.40 5.76
N ALA A 75 2.07 -14.28 4.72
CA ALA A 75 3.48 -13.93 4.90
C ALA A 75 3.66 -12.49 5.41
N LEU A 76 2.89 -11.53 4.89
CA LEU A 76 2.92 -10.14 5.39
C LEU A 76 2.52 -10.06 6.88
N ILE A 77 1.46 -10.75 7.28
CA ILE A 77 1.00 -10.78 8.68
C ILE A 77 2.03 -11.43 9.60
N ALA A 78 2.79 -12.41 9.10
CA ALA A 78 3.85 -13.05 9.89
C ALA A 78 5.11 -12.19 10.07
N ASP A 79 5.32 -11.21 9.18
CA ASP A 79 6.48 -10.30 9.20
C ASP A 79 6.24 -9.02 10.02
N LEU A 80 4.99 -8.54 10.04
CA LEU A 80 4.55 -7.37 10.79
C LEU A 80 4.32 -7.67 12.28
#